data_AF-A0A9D1L490-F1
#
_entry.id   AF-A0A9D1L490-F1
#
_cell.length_a   1.000
_cell.length_b   1.000
_cell.length_c   1.000
_cell.angle_alpha   90.00
_cell.angle_beta   90.00
_cell.angle_gamma   90.00
#
_symmetry.space_group_name_H-M   'P 1'
#
loop_
_entity.id
_entity.type
_entity.pdbx_description
1 polymer ?
#
loop_
_entity_poly.entity_id
_entity_poly.type
_entity_poly.pdbx_seq_one_letter_code
_entity_poly.pdbx_strand_id
1 'polypeptide(L)'
;MPLISREIELLCFRKIWYGIDEVPITGVKAGGVKAMTLKNDEIVGAHLFDGSIEYLTVFTEKNTAKRIKLSEFDKTTRARRG
;
A
#
# COMPACT_ATOMS: atom_id res chain seq x y z
N MET A 1 6.01 23.69 -10.45
CA MET A 1 4.75 22.99 -10.09
C MET A 1 5.13 21.84 -9.18
N PRO A 2 4.70 21.77 -7.91
CA PRO A 2 5.13 20.70 -7.02
C PRO A 2 4.39 19.43 -7.44
N LEU A 3 5.13 18.46 -7.96
CA LEU A 3 4.68 17.08 -8.12
C LEU A 3 4.55 16.52 -6.69
N ILE A 4 3.36 16.55 -6.13
CA ILE A 4 3.06 15.81 -4.90
C ILE A 4 3.07 14.34 -5.31
N SER A 5 4.22 13.69 -5.17
CA SER A 5 4.39 12.26 -5.39
C SER A 5 3.56 11.51 -4.35
N ARG A 6 2.32 11.17 -4.70
CA ARG A 6 1.45 10.34 -3.87
C ARG A 6 1.79 8.88 -4.11
N GLU A 7 2.02 8.13 -3.06
CA GLU A 7 2.39 6.71 -3.13
C GLU A 7 1.36 5.86 -2.40
N ILE A 8 1.16 4.62 -2.85
CA ILE A 8 0.22 3.68 -2.22
C ILE A 8 1.01 2.61 -1.46
N GLU A 9 0.59 2.36 -0.22
CA GLU A 9 0.95 1.19 0.55
C GLU A 9 -0.29 0.33 0.83
N LEU A 10 -0.19 -1.00 0.61
CA LEU A 10 -1.23 -1.95 1.02
C LEU A 10 -0.70 -2.88 2.10
N LEU A 11 -1.56 -3.19 3.06
CA LEU A 11 -1.25 -4.02 4.22
C LEU A 11 -2.16 -5.25 4.31
N CYS A 12 -1.54 -6.44 4.37
CA CYS A 12 -2.17 -7.77 4.42
C CYS A 12 -1.19 -8.77 5.07
N PHE A 13 -0.81 -8.61 6.35
CA PHE A 13 0.37 -9.27 7.00
C PHE A 13 1.74 -9.12 6.29
N ARG A 14 1.72 -8.80 5.00
CA ARG A 14 2.71 -8.50 3.99
C ARG A 14 2.38 -7.10 3.50
N LYS A 15 3.40 -6.44 2.98
CA LYS A 15 3.33 -5.07 2.49
C LYS A 15 3.66 -5.05 1.01
N ILE A 16 3.06 -4.13 0.26
CA ILE A 16 3.55 -3.76 -1.06
C ILE A 16 3.48 -2.24 -1.15
N TRP A 17 4.55 -1.64 -1.66
CA TRP A 17 4.65 -0.23 -1.94
C TRP A 17 4.90 -0.07 -3.42
N TYR A 18 4.05 0.71 -4.09
CA TYR A 18 4.17 1.05 -5.50
C TYR A 18 3.64 2.47 -5.78
N GLY A 19 3.99 3.01 -6.94
CA GLY A 19 3.58 4.36 -7.34
C GLY A 19 2.10 4.45 -7.73
N ILE A 20 1.45 5.59 -7.42
CA ILE A 20 0.06 5.83 -7.85
C ILE A 20 -0.10 5.81 -9.38
N ASP A 21 0.97 6.15 -10.09
CA ASP A 21 1.06 6.14 -11.55
C ASP A 21 0.87 4.75 -12.17
N GLU A 22 1.10 3.67 -11.41
CA GLU A 22 0.83 2.30 -11.85
C GLU A 22 -0.65 1.91 -11.82
N VAL A 23 -1.50 2.77 -11.22
CA VAL A 23 -2.95 2.58 -11.14
C VAL A 23 -3.62 3.34 -12.29
N PRO A 24 -4.11 2.65 -13.34
CA PRO A 24 -4.79 3.31 -14.44
C PRO A 24 -6.11 3.92 -13.97
N ILE A 25 -6.46 5.06 -14.56
CA ILE A 25 -7.77 5.68 -14.37
C ILE A 25 -8.82 4.79 -15.05
N THR A 26 -9.72 4.24 -14.25
CA THR A 26 -10.83 3.42 -14.75
C THR A 26 -12.17 4.12 -14.56
N GLY A 27 -13.14 3.82 -15.43
CA GLY A 27 -14.49 4.35 -15.29
C GLY A 27 -15.23 3.80 -14.07
N VAL A 28 -16.28 4.51 -13.63
CA VAL A 28 -17.06 4.21 -12.41
C VAL A 28 -17.69 2.80 -12.41
N LYS A 29 -17.95 2.23 -13.60
CA LYS A 29 -18.55 0.89 -13.76
C LYS A 29 -17.51 -0.23 -14.01
N ALA A 30 -16.22 0.06 -13.88
CA ALA A 30 -15.17 -0.94 -14.06
C ALA A 30 -15.03 -1.83 -12.81
N GLY A 31 -14.60 -3.08 -12.99
CA GLY A 31 -14.30 -4.01 -11.88
C GLY A 31 -13.00 -3.70 -11.12
N GLY A 32 -12.37 -2.54 -11.38
CA GLY A 32 -11.08 -2.16 -10.84
C GLY A 32 -9.89 -2.91 -11.47
N VAL A 33 -8.71 -2.72 -10.89
CA VAL A 33 -7.47 -3.38 -11.31
C VAL A 33 -6.80 -4.07 -10.12
N LYS A 34 -6.08 -5.16 -10.38
CA LYS A 34 -5.43 -5.96 -9.34
C LYS A 34 -4.33 -5.16 -8.63
N ALA A 35 -4.46 -4.95 -7.32
CA ALA A 35 -3.49 -4.19 -6.55
C ALA A 35 -2.34 -5.07 -6.01
N MET A 36 -2.66 -6.18 -5.35
CA MET A 36 -1.71 -7.16 -4.79
C MET A 36 -2.16 -8.59 -5.14
N THR A 37 -1.21 -9.52 -5.24
CA THR A 37 -1.51 -10.96 -5.31
C THR A 37 -1.52 -11.57 -3.91
N LEU A 38 -2.67 -12.13 -3.52
CA LEU A 38 -2.90 -12.76 -2.21
C LEU A 38 -2.95 -14.30 -2.34
N LYS A 39 -2.65 -15.01 -1.25
CA LYS A 39 -2.84 -16.47 -1.15
C LYS A 39 -3.55 -16.78 0.17
N ASN A 40 -4.85 -17.05 0.09
CA ASN A 40 -5.72 -17.30 1.25
C ASN A 40 -5.59 -16.22 2.33
N ASP A 41 -5.56 -14.96 1.91
CA ASP A 41 -5.34 -13.80 2.77
C ASP A 41 -6.16 -12.61 2.22
N GLU A 42 -6.31 -11.56 3.03
CA GLU A 42 -7.12 -10.39 2.69
C GLU A 42 -6.41 -9.07 3.00
N ILE A 43 -6.66 -8.06 2.16
CA ILE A 43 -6.13 -6.72 2.39
C ILE A 43 -6.96 -6.06 3.47
N VAL A 44 -6.30 -5.70 4.58
CA VAL A 44 -6.93 -5.03 5.72
C VAL A 44 -6.83 -3.51 5.65
N GLY A 45 -5.92 -2.98 4.83
CA GLY A 45 -5.73 -1.53 4.70
C GLY A 45 -4.97 -1.11 3.45
N ALA A 46 -5.26 0.10 3.00
CA ALA A 46 -4.59 0.80 1.91
C ALA A 46 -4.38 2.25 2.33
N HIS A 47 -3.16 2.74 2.24
CA HIS A 47 -2.81 4.10 2.64
C HIS A 47 -2.09 4.83 1.52
N LEU A 48 -2.48 6.09 1.31
CA LEU A 48 -1.70 7.02 0.53
C LEU A 48 -0.74 7.74 1.46
N PHE A 49 0.53 7.79 1.09
CA PHE A 49 1.53 8.55 1.83
C PHE A 49 2.39 9.39 0.88
N ASP A 50 3.09 10.33 1.49
CA ASP A 50 4.11 11.15 0.85
C ASP A 50 5.36 11.15 1.74
N GLY A 51 6.41 11.86 1.31
CA GLY A 51 7.68 11.93 2.05
C GLY A 51 7.60 12.61 3.43
N SER A 52 6.45 13.12 3.86
CA SER A 52 6.27 13.65 5.22
C SER A 52 5.88 12.57 6.24
N ILE A 53 5.40 11.43 5.78
CA ILE A 53 5.02 10.30 6.65
C ILE A 53 6.24 9.41 6.85
N GLU A 54 6.67 9.23 8.09
CA GLU A 54 7.86 8.42 8.40
C GLU A 54 7.55 6.97 8.80
N TYR A 55 6.38 6.74 9.40
CA TYR A 55 6.05 5.46 10.03
C TYR A 55 4.66 4.95 9.64
N LEU A 56 4.59 3.66 9.32
CA LEU A 56 3.36 2.89 9.33
C LEU A 56 3.17 2.27 10.71
N THR A 57 1.98 2.46 11.29
CA THR A 57 1.61 1.81 12.56
C THR A 57 0.49 0.81 12.32
N VAL A 58 0.71 -0.43 12.73
CA VAL A 58 -0.24 -1.54 12.57
C VAL A 58 -0.70 -1.99 13.93
N PHE A 59 -2.01 -2.08 14.12
CA PHE A 59 -2.63 -2.62 15.32
C PHE A 59 -3.27 -3.97 14.99
N THR A 60 -3.10 -4.93 15.87
CA THR A 60 -3.72 -6.26 15.76
C THR A 60 -4.82 -6.42 16.79
N GLU A 61 -5.77 -7.31 16.51
CA GLU A 61 -6.86 -7.66 17.44
C GLU A 61 -6.35 -8.23 18.77
N LYS A 62 -5.10 -8.71 18.82
CA LYS A 62 -4.44 -9.20 20.03
C LYS A 62 -3.78 -8.08 20.84
N ASN A 63 -4.30 -6.85 20.76
CA ASN A 63 -3.78 -5.66 21.44
C ASN A 63 -2.27 -5.43 21.24
N THR A 64 -1.72 -5.88 20.11
CA THR A 64 -0.31 -5.68 19.77
C THR A 64 -0.21 -4.60 18.71
N ALA A 65 0.72 -3.67 18.90
CA ALA A 65 1.01 -2.64 17.91
C ALA A 65 2.45 -2.81 17.39
N LYS A 66 2.65 -2.62 16.09
CA LYS A 66 3.97 -2.56 15.47
C LYS A 66 4.09 -1.25 14.70
N ARG A 67 5.15 -0.49 14.97
CA ARG A 67 5.50 0.72 14.23
C ARG A 67 6.71 0.42 13.35
N ILE A 68 6.61 0.75 12.07
CA ILE A 68 7.60 0.38 11.06
C ILE A 68 7.98 1.62 10.27
N LYS A 69 9.27 1.84 10.02
CA LYS A 69 9.73 2.97 9.21
C LYS A 69 9.45 2.69 7.74
N LEU A 70 8.87 3.67 7.04
CA LEU A 70 8.63 3.55 5.60
C LEU A 70 9.95 3.48 4.81
N SER A 71 11.04 4.03 5.35
CA SER A 71 12.37 3.94 4.74
C SER A 71 12.99 2.54 4.74
N GLU A 72 12.46 1.60 5.53
CA GLU A 72 12.87 0.18 5.50
C GLU A 72 12.17 -0.60 4.38
N PHE A 73 11.33 0.07 3.60
CA PHE A 73 10.50 -0.57 2.59
C PHE A 73 11.13 -0.38 1.22
N ASP A 74 11.21 -1.45 0.45
CA ASP A 74 11.63 -1.37 -0.94
C ASP A 74 10.42 -1.09 -1.82
N LYS A 75 10.53 -0.07 -2.66
CA LYS A 75 9.51 0.21 -3.67
C LYS A 75 9.51 -0.92 -4.71
N THR A 76 8.32 -1.42 -5.02
CA THR A 76 8.08 -2.52 -5.96
C THR A 76 7.03 -2.10 -6.99
N THR A 77 6.63 -3.05 -7.85
CA THR A 77 5.57 -2.86 -8.85
C THR A 77 4.24 -3.46 -8.40
N ARG A 78 3.13 -2.94 -8.89
CA ARG A 78 1.77 -3.45 -8.65
C ARG A 78 1.62 -4.94 -8.99
N ALA A 79 0.63 -5.57 -8.38
CA ALA A 79 0.20 -6.96 -8.61
C ALA A 79 1.23 -8.04 -8.25
N ARG A 80 2.34 -7.66 -7.60
CA ARG A 80 3.28 -8.60 -7.00
C ARG A 80 2.74 -9.17 -5.69
N ARG A 81 3.48 -10.14 -5.18
CA ARG A 81 3.30 -10.69 -3.84
C ARG A 81 4.31 -9.99 -2.94
N GLY A 82 3.83 -9.31 -1.91
CA GLY A 82 4.67 -8.75 -0.85
C GLY A 82 5.39 -9.81 -0.04
#